data_AF-A0A949HLZ2-F1
#
_entry.id   AF-A0A949HLZ2-F1
#
_cell.length_a   1.000
_cell.length_b   1.000
_cell.length_c   1.000
_cell.angle_alpha   90.00
_cell.angle_beta   90.00
_cell.angle_gamma   90.00
#
_symmetry.space_group_name_H-M   'P 1'
#
loop_
_entity.id
_entity.type
_entity.pdbx_description
1 polymer ?
#
loop_
_entity_poly.entity_id
_entity_poly.type
_entity_poly.pdbx_seq_one_letter_code
_entity_poly.pdbx_strand_id
1 'polypeptide(L)'
;MKINRLALSAMIASACISGSAFGQTNRNAAPRYAPASYSYYDEASPTAAKTATTSKVVQASATCDNGKACDNTAACDSGKAGACDSAGGLCSGLGGALGGRLGSGLGSGCDTGSGAAGGCDSMCGSSGLFGMGILGTGRSLTDPWKLFSQPIAGFNVGGWTSVGYHAYANPFSFNTYPKRLQLGQQWFYAEKVADGSNGLGLGGRVDYLYGTDAPDTQAFGIANNHWDNGWDNGAQYGHALPQAYAEVAYGDMSVKLGHFFTIVGNEVVAATGNFFYSRQFTFYNAEPFTHTGALTTYKVSDDTQLFNGYVMGWDSGFEDNGDAYIGGVKTKVNDRWTFLWNSVLGRFGENKAFNANERGGIQNVMLIGSLTDKLTYISQTDYLYTQNASGITARNSFGNINYLIYQLNDRWALGQRFEWFNFSGSGFGGAQNDDLYNYTAGVNYRAHANLLFRPEVRWVWDKNRYGFNEDNAGSQAALGGDVVFTF
;
A
#
# COMPACT_ATOMS: atom_id res chain seq x y z
N MET A 1 -8.53 32.54 13.41
CA MET A 1 -7.65 31.89 12.42
C MET A 1 -8.20 32.23 11.03
N LYS A 2 -7.59 33.20 10.32
CA LYS A 2 -8.09 33.68 9.02
C LYS A 2 -7.54 32.78 7.91
N ILE A 3 -8.38 31.87 7.40
CA ILE A 3 -8.06 31.09 6.20
C ILE A 3 -7.90 32.09 5.04
N ASN A 4 -6.72 32.13 4.44
CA ASN A 4 -6.39 33.07 3.37
C ASN A 4 -7.24 32.76 2.13
N ARG A 5 -7.83 33.80 1.52
CA ARG A 5 -8.75 33.69 0.38
C ARG A 5 -8.18 32.91 -0.81
N LEU A 6 -6.85 32.86 -0.95
CA LEU A 6 -6.18 32.05 -1.98
C LEU A 6 -6.43 30.53 -1.83
N ALA A 7 -6.45 30.01 -0.60
CA ALA A 7 -6.67 28.57 -0.36
C ALA A 7 -8.13 28.17 -0.65
N LEU A 8 -9.08 29.05 -0.34
CA LEU A 8 -10.50 28.85 -0.67
C LEU A 8 -10.74 28.99 -2.19
N SER A 9 -10.03 29.89 -2.87
CA SER A 9 -10.11 30.05 -4.32
C SER A 9 -9.52 28.87 -5.09
N ALA A 10 -8.44 28.25 -4.59
CA ALA A 10 -7.90 27.02 -5.18
C ALA A 10 -8.86 25.82 -5.03
N MET A 11 -9.55 25.73 -3.88
CA MET A 11 -10.57 24.70 -3.63
C MET A 11 -11.81 24.87 -4.54
N ILE A 12 -12.24 26.11 -4.79
CA ILE A 12 -13.40 26.38 -5.66
C ILE A 12 -13.02 26.25 -7.15
N ALA A 13 -11.82 26.65 -7.55
CA ALA A 13 -11.37 26.52 -8.94
C ALA A 13 -11.20 25.05 -9.37
N SER A 14 -10.74 24.18 -8.47
CA SER A 14 -10.69 22.72 -8.70
C SER A 14 -12.08 22.10 -8.89
N ALA A 15 -13.11 22.64 -8.20
CA ALA A 15 -14.49 22.18 -8.33
C ALA A 15 -15.22 22.75 -9.56
N CYS A 16 -14.79 23.88 -10.11
CA CYS A 16 -15.44 24.54 -11.25
C CYS A 16 -14.90 24.10 -12.62
N ILE A 17 -13.69 23.54 -12.71
CA ILE A 17 -13.14 23.04 -13.98
C ILE A 17 -13.69 21.65 -14.34
N SER A 18 -14.23 20.90 -13.37
CA SER A 18 -14.84 19.57 -13.56
C SER A 18 -16.38 19.59 -13.72
N GLY A 19 -17.00 20.78 -13.72
CA GLY A 19 -18.44 20.93 -13.46
C GLY A 19 -19.31 21.50 -14.59
N SER A 20 -18.96 21.32 -15.86
CA SER A 20 -19.81 21.80 -16.98
C SER A 20 -20.03 20.74 -18.06
N ALA A 21 -20.90 19.77 -17.79
CA ALA A 21 -21.67 19.04 -18.79
C ALA A 21 -22.90 18.38 -18.13
N PHE A 22 -23.92 19.17 -17.81
CA PHE A 22 -25.27 18.64 -17.60
C PHE A 22 -25.95 18.50 -18.96
N GLY A 23 -26.18 17.27 -19.39
CA GLY A 23 -26.98 16.94 -20.56
C GLY A 23 -27.85 15.73 -20.25
N GLN A 24 -29.17 15.95 -20.19
CA GLN A 24 -30.19 14.93 -20.00
C GLN A 24 -30.23 13.95 -21.19
N THR A 25 -30.38 12.65 -20.93
CA THR A 25 -31.27 11.79 -21.74
C THR A 25 -31.79 10.60 -20.91
N ASN A 26 -33.07 10.31 -21.10
CA ASN A 26 -33.82 9.21 -20.52
C ASN A 26 -33.57 7.90 -21.29
N ARG A 27 -33.51 6.76 -20.59
CA ARG A 27 -34.43 5.59 -20.68
C ARG A 27 -33.74 4.24 -20.44
N ASN A 28 -34.34 3.54 -19.48
CA ASN A 28 -34.65 2.10 -19.42
C ASN A 28 -33.52 1.07 -19.26
N ALA A 29 -33.41 0.62 -18.00
CA ALA A 29 -33.37 -0.77 -17.53
C ALA A 29 -32.46 -1.75 -18.29
N ALA A 30 -31.32 -2.08 -17.67
CA ALA A 30 -30.51 -3.24 -17.98
C ALA A 30 -29.91 -3.85 -16.68
N PRO A 31 -29.56 -5.15 -16.68
CA PRO A 31 -29.67 -6.05 -15.54
C PRO A 31 -28.42 -6.11 -14.66
N ARG A 32 -28.65 -6.58 -13.43
CA ARG A 32 -27.65 -6.92 -12.40
C ARG A 32 -26.65 -7.94 -12.94
N TYR A 33 -25.36 -7.70 -12.74
CA TYR A 33 -24.37 -8.78 -12.67
C TYR A 33 -23.51 -8.66 -11.42
N ALA A 34 -23.31 -9.83 -10.83
CA ALA A 34 -22.59 -10.13 -9.62
C ALA A 34 -21.18 -10.62 -9.96
N PRO A 35 -20.15 -10.32 -9.17
CA PRO A 35 -18.98 -11.18 -9.15
C PRO A 35 -19.40 -12.51 -8.48
N ALA A 36 -19.65 -13.56 -9.27
CA ALA A 36 -19.75 -14.92 -8.73
C ALA A 36 -18.32 -15.45 -8.52
N SER A 37 -17.94 -15.89 -7.32
CA SER A 37 -18.60 -16.99 -6.64
C SER A 37 -18.80 -16.74 -5.13
N TYR A 38 -20.07 -16.54 -4.74
CA TYR A 38 -20.56 -16.90 -3.41
C TYR A 38 -21.62 -17.99 -3.61
N SER A 39 -21.35 -19.19 -3.10
CA SER A 39 -22.32 -20.28 -3.03
C SER A 39 -23.29 -20.01 -1.88
N TYR A 40 -24.49 -19.57 -2.22
CA TYR A 40 -25.64 -19.53 -1.30
C TYR A 40 -26.37 -20.87 -1.44
N TYR A 41 -26.37 -21.71 -0.39
CA TYR A 41 -27.37 -22.77 -0.25
C TYR A 41 -28.00 -22.71 1.13
N ASP A 42 -29.32 -22.75 1.10
CA ASP A 42 -30.29 -22.72 2.18
C ASP A 42 -29.97 -23.70 3.32
N GLU A 43 -29.94 -23.19 4.55
CA GLU A 43 -30.19 -24.01 5.73
C GLU A 43 -31.69 -24.32 5.82
N ALA A 44 -32.09 -25.48 5.31
CA ALA A 44 -33.29 -26.17 5.76
C ALA A 44 -32.88 -27.34 6.68
N SER A 45 -33.18 -27.22 7.98
CA SER A 45 -33.17 -28.32 8.96
C SER A 45 -34.36 -29.29 8.73
N PRO A 46 -34.52 -30.41 9.47
CA PRO A 46 -33.66 -31.59 9.55
C PRO A 46 -34.47 -32.90 9.32
N THR A 47 -33.89 -33.94 8.71
CA THR A 47 -34.45 -35.31 8.82
C THR A 47 -33.38 -36.40 8.85
N ALA A 48 -33.56 -37.30 9.83
CA ALA A 48 -32.72 -38.42 10.24
C ALA A 48 -32.38 -39.44 9.13
N ALA A 49 -31.17 -40.03 9.16
CA ALA A 49 -30.88 -41.29 9.86
C ALA A 49 -29.51 -41.89 9.48
N LYS A 50 -28.71 -42.22 10.51
CA LYS A 50 -27.75 -43.33 10.72
C LYS A 50 -26.96 -43.85 9.49
N THR A 51 -25.62 -43.96 9.56
CA THR A 51 -24.93 -45.03 10.32
C THR A 51 -23.45 -44.68 10.55
N ALA A 52 -22.94 -45.05 11.72
CA ALA A 52 -21.61 -44.78 12.23
C ALA A 52 -20.53 -45.73 11.66
N THR A 53 -19.31 -45.19 11.49
CA THR A 53 -18.08 -45.94 11.83
C THR A 53 -17.02 -44.99 12.36
N THR A 54 -16.49 -45.35 13.52
CA THR A 54 -15.59 -44.61 14.40
C THR A 54 -14.15 -44.58 13.90
N SER A 55 -13.47 -43.43 14.08
CA SER A 55 -12.03 -43.38 14.38
C SER A 55 -11.75 -42.17 15.27
N LYS A 56 -11.35 -42.42 16.52
CA LYS A 56 -10.82 -41.45 17.48
C LYS A 56 -9.36 -41.17 17.13
N VAL A 57 -8.90 -39.92 17.26
CA VAL A 57 -7.71 -39.52 18.06
C VAL A 57 -7.77 -37.99 18.34
N VAL A 58 -7.93 -37.67 19.63
CA VAL A 58 -7.33 -36.62 20.49
C VAL A 58 -7.24 -35.16 19.99
N GLN A 59 -8.13 -34.32 20.54
CA GLN A 59 -7.89 -32.88 20.75
C GLN A 59 -7.21 -32.67 22.11
N ALA A 60 -6.14 -31.86 22.13
CA ALA A 60 -5.62 -31.24 23.35
C ALA A 60 -6.11 -29.79 23.40
N SER A 61 -6.99 -29.49 24.35
CA SER A 61 -7.32 -28.12 24.77
C SER A 61 -6.51 -27.78 26.01
N ALA A 62 -5.79 -26.66 25.98
CA ALA A 62 -5.20 -26.06 27.17
C ALA A 62 -5.85 -24.70 27.39
N THR A 63 -6.76 -24.65 28.35
CA THR A 63 -7.31 -23.44 28.98
C THR A 63 -6.27 -22.84 29.93
N CYS A 64 -5.95 -21.56 29.79
CA CYS A 64 -5.20 -20.81 30.79
C CYS A 64 -6.17 -20.14 31.76
N ASP A 65 -6.07 -20.49 33.03
CA ASP A 65 -6.76 -19.85 34.16
C ASP A 65 -5.83 -18.83 34.82
N ASN A 66 -6.37 -17.65 35.12
CA ASN A 66 -5.67 -16.52 35.73
C ASN A 66 -5.72 -16.64 37.26
N GLY A 67 -4.59 -16.87 37.91
CA GLY A 67 -4.54 -16.75 39.36
C GLY A 67 -3.21 -17.06 40.01
N LYS A 68 -2.59 -16.00 40.55
CA LYS A 68 -1.54 -15.96 41.60
C LYS A 68 -0.10 -15.82 41.14
N ALA A 69 0.41 -14.63 41.50
CA ALA A 69 1.78 -14.22 41.71
C ALA A 69 2.68 -15.28 42.34
N CYS A 70 3.94 -15.30 41.91
CA CYS A 70 5.11 -15.39 42.79
C CYS A 70 6.28 -14.63 42.15
N ASP A 71 6.60 -13.51 42.78
CA ASP A 71 7.90 -12.84 42.79
C ASP A 71 9.00 -13.84 43.23
N ASN A 72 10.21 -13.69 42.69
CA ASN A 72 11.43 -14.13 43.36
C ASN A 72 12.65 -13.42 42.77
N THR A 73 12.98 -12.31 43.39
CA THR A 73 14.34 -11.78 43.46
C THR A 73 15.21 -12.65 44.39
N ALA A 74 16.46 -12.87 43.95
CA ALA A 74 17.66 -13.21 44.69
C ALA A 74 17.77 -14.55 45.46
N ALA A 75 18.70 -15.41 45.01
CA ALA A 75 19.60 -16.15 45.90
C ALA A 75 20.94 -16.42 45.19
N CYS A 76 22.02 -16.10 45.91
CA CYS A 76 23.42 -16.17 45.50
C CYS A 76 24.01 -17.60 45.52
N ASP A 77 25.11 -17.70 44.77
CA ASP A 77 26.38 -18.38 45.08
C ASP A 77 26.58 -19.87 44.76
N SER A 78 27.47 -20.12 43.79
CA SER A 78 28.65 -20.98 43.99
C SER A 78 29.69 -20.77 42.87
N GLY A 79 30.62 -19.86 43.15
CA GLY A 79 32.06 -19.94 42.87
C GLY A 79 32.57 -20.53 41.54
N LYS A 80 33.17 -19.65 40.72
CA LYS A 80 34.59 -19.80 40.32
C LYS A 80 35.25 -18.42 40.21
N ALA A 81 36.28 -18.22 41.02
CA ALA A 81 37.14 -17.05 41.04
C ALA A 81 38.17 -17.11 39.91
N GLY A 82 38.53 -15.94 39.38
CA GLY A 82 39.65 -15.75 38.47
C GLY A 82 39.81 -14.30 37.99
N ALA A 83 40.53 -13.51 38.80
CA ALA A 83 41.23 -12.25 38.50
C ALA A 83 40.47 -10.90 38.49
N CYS A 84 40.77 -10.10 39.53
CA CYS A 84 40.74 -8.63 39.62
C CYS A 84 41.76 -8.01 38.64
N ASP A 85 41.56 -6.81 38.07
CA ASP A 85 41.77 -5.46 38.63
C ASP A 85 41.39 -4.46 37.50
N SER A 86 41.21 -3.14 37.63
CA SER A 86 40.88 -2.15 38.66
C SER A 86 40.95 -0.78 37.94
N ALA A 87 40.20 0.21 38.44
CA ALA A 87 40.26 1.67 38.16
C ALA A 87 39.80 2.14 36.76
N GLY A 88 38.99 3.20 36.58
CA GLY A 88 38.73 4.39 37.41
C GLY A 88 39.30 5.63 36.70
N GLY A 89 38.48 6.64 36.40
CA GLY A 89 38.99 7.93 35.91
C GLY A 89 37.98 8.88 35.28
N LEU A 90 37.55 9.86 36.07
CA LEU A 90 36.80 11.08 35.72
C LEU A 90 37.70 12.18 35.10
N CYS A 91 37.05 13.25 34.61
CA CYS A 91 37.51 14.64 34.36
C CYS A 91 38.06 14.95 32.95
N SER A 92 37.93 16.15 32.37
CA SER A 92 37.06 17.34 32.50
C SER A 92 37.61 18.45 31.57
N GLY A 93 36.75 19.28 31.00
CA GLY A 93 37.03 20.67 30.56
C GLY A 93 37.67 20.84 29.17
N LEU A 94 37.62 21.99 28.50
CA LEU A 94 36.98 23.30 28.71
C LEU A 94 37.40 24.19 27.51
N GLY A 95 36.55 25.13 27.08
CA GLY A 95 36.94 26.33 26.29
C GLY A 95 36.69 26.25 24.78
N GLY A 96 36.14 27.27 24.10
CA GLY A 96 35.83 28.64 24.51
C GLY A 96 34.99 29.37 23.45
N ALA A 97 34.38 30.47 23.89
CA ALA A 97 33.53 31.37 23.12
C ALA A 97 34.33 32.47 22.38
N LEU A 98 33.72 33.04 21.34
CA LEU A 98 33.92 34.33 20.63
C LEU A 98 33.67 34.05 19.13
N GLY A 99 32.77 34.66 18.35
CA GLY A 99 31.92 35.85 18.42
C GLY A 99 31.82 36.38 16.97
N GLY A 100 30.62 36.61 16.42
CA GLY A 100 30.51 37.15 15.05
C GLY A 100 29.11 37.11 14.45
N ARG A 101 28.62 38.28 14.04
CA ARG A 101 27.29 38.63 13.50
C ARG A 101 27.04 38.18 12.04
N LEU A 102 25.73 38.13 11.70
CA LEU A 102 25.07 38.34 10.39
C LEU A 102 25.09 37.22 9.33
N GLY A 103 23.88 36.80 8.94
CA GLY A 103 23.56 36.54 7.53
C GLY A 103 23.22 35.10 7.12
N SER A 104 22.08 34.99 6.41
CA SER A 104 21.75 34.00 5.36
C SER A 104 21.52 32.52 5.70
N GLY A 105 20.34 32.04 5.28
CA GLY A 105 20.20 30.72 4.65
C GLY A 105 19.93 29.54 5.59
N LEU A 106 18.67 29.33 5.99
CA LEU A 106 18.21 27.98 6.36
C LEU A 106 17.90 27.21 5.07
N GLY A 107 18.96 26.84 4.37
CA GLY A 107 18.95 25.67 3.50
C GLY A 107 19.12 24.46 4.40
N SER A 108 18.03 23.74 4.66
CA SER A 108 18.11 22.38 5.18
C SER A 108 18.33 21.45 3.99
N GLY A 109 19.61 21.33 3.60
CA GLY A 109 20.07 20.23 2.77
C GLY A 109 19.88 18.93 3.55
N CYS A 110 19.08 18.02 2.99
CA CYS A 110 19.34 16.61 3.22
C CYS A 110 20.60 16.31 2.42
N ASP A 111 21.68 15.92 3.10
CA ASP A 111 22.89 15.39 2.47
C ASP A 111 22.52 14.23 1.55
N THR A 112 22.38 14.51 0.25
CA THR A 112 22.57 13.53 -0.82
C THR A 112 24.06 13.44 -1.06
N GLY A 113 24.73 12.61 -0.26
CA GLY A 113 26.18 12.53 -0.23
C GLY A 113 26.72 11.13 0.05
N SER A 114 26.46 10.18 -0.85
CA SER A 114 27.44 9.17 -1.28
C SER A 114 26.85 8.29 -2.38
N GLY A 115 27.51 8.27 -3.54
CA GLY A 115 27.09 7.58 -4.76
C GLY A 115 26.90 6.08 -4.61
N ALA A 116 25.65 5.66 -4.50
CA ALA A 116 25.23 4.27 -4.50
C ALA A 116 23.91 4.12 -5.25
N ALA A 117 23.81 3.20 -6.21
CA ALA A 117 22.53 2.52 -6.46
C ALA A 117 22.21 1.62 -5.26
N GLY A 118 21.87 2.25 -4.14
CA GLY A 118 21.16 1.59 -3.05
C GLY A 118 19.75 1.29 -3.53
N GLY A 119 19.38 0.01 -3.46
CA GLY A 119 18.06 -0.53 -3.81
C GLY A 119 16.94 0.40 -3.34
N CYS A 120 16.17 0.86 -4.33
CA CYS A 120 15.06 1.77 -4.12
C CYS A 120 13.80 0.93 -3.85
N ASP A 121 13.47 0.78 -2.58
CA ASP A 121 12.19 0.22 -2.12
C ASP A 121 11.15 1.32 -1.93
N SER A 122 11.43 2.57 -2.31
CA SER A 122 10.55 3.72 -2.06
C SER A 122 9.57 3.97 -3.20
N MET A 123 8.72 2.99 -3.47
CA MET A 123 7.29 3.27 -3.76
C MET A 123 6.38 2.51 -2.80
N CYS A 124 6.74 1.30 -2.35
CA CYS A 124 5.92 0.46 -1.44
C CYS A 124 6.62 -0.06 -0.16
N GLY A 125 7.94 0.09 -0.02
CA GLY A 125 8.68 -0.22 1.22
C GLY A 125 8.48 0.87 2.27
N SER A 126 8.91 0.62 3.52
CA SER A 126 8.68 1.46 4.71
C SER A 126 9.08 2.96 4.63
N SER A 127 9.62 3.39 3.49
CA SER A 127 9.99 4.76 3.10
C SER A 127 9.18 5.30 1.92
N GLY A 128 8.01 4.72 1.61
CA GLY A 128 7.07 5.23 0.61
C GLY A 128 6.64 6.68 0.90
N LEU A 129 5.84 7.28 0.03
CA LEU A 129 5.43 8.69 0.12
C LEU A 129 4.80 9.11 1.47
N PHE A 130 4.35 8.13 2.27
CA PHE A 130 3.87 8.27 3.66
C PHE A 130 4.72 7.54 4.72
N GLY A 131 5.77 6.84 4.28
CA GLY A 131 6.81 6.23 5.09
C GLY A 131 7.63 7.30 5.79
N MET A 132 7.20 7.65 6.99
CA MET A 132 7.96 8.18 8.15
C MET A 132 8.97 9.34 7.96
N GLY A 133 9.18 9.90 6.76
CA GLY A 133 10.35 10.74 6.48
C GLY A 133 10.12 12.01 5.68
N ILE A 134 8.96 12.24 5.06
CA ILE A 134 8.83 13.35 4.09
C ILE A 134 8.47 14.72 4.71
N LEU A 135 8.09 14.81 5.99
CA LEU A 135 7.60 16.05 6.60
C LEU A 135 8.03 16.24 8.08
N GLY A 136 9.30 16.01 8.40
CA GLY A 136 9.84 16.22 9.74
C GLY A 136 10.01 17.70 10.08
N THR A 137 9.13 18.26 10.92
CA THR A 137 9.24 19.61 11.48
C THR A 137 9.98 19.61 12.82
N GLY A 138 11.22 19.13 12.86
CA GLY A 138 12.22 19.54 13.86
C GLY A 138 11.92 19.35 15.36
N ARG A 139 10.87 18.63 15.78
CA ARG A 139 10.67 18.16 17.16
C ARG A 139 10.20 16.71 17.16
N SER A 140 11.15 15.87 16.74
CA SER A 140 11.00 14.45 16.48
C SER A 140 10.28 13.71 17.60
N LEU A 141 9.25 12.93 17.23
CA LEU A 141 8.90 11.74 17.99
C LEU A 141 10.19 10.93 18.22
N THR A 142 10.33 10.27 19.37
CA THR A 142 11.49 9.41 19.66
C THR A 142 11.68 8.38 18.57
N ASP A 143 12.88 7.80 18.44
CA ASP A 143 13.10 6.74 17.46
C ASP A 143 12.07 5.63 17.62
N PRO A 144 11.51 5.11 16.51
CA PRO A 144 10.56 4.02 16.58
C PRO A 144 11.24 2.80 17.20
N TRP A 145 10.52 2.13 18.09
CA TRP A 145 10.90 0.82 18.57
C TRP A 145 10.97 -0.16 17.39
N LYS A 146 11.95 -1.07 17.43
CA LYS A 146 12.11 -2.16 16.47
C LYS A 146 12.09 -3.50 17.18
N LEU A 147 11.46 -4.50 16.58
CA LEU A 147 11.44 -5.88 17.04
C LEU A 147 12.85 -6.45 17.12
N PHE A 148 13.67 -6.15 16.12
CA PHE A 148 15.11 -6.42 16.12
C PHE A 148 15.87 -5.11 15.93
N SER A 149 16.69 -4.76 16.91
CA SER A 149 17.46 -3.51 16.90
C SER A 149 18.64 -3.53 15.91
N GLN A 150 19.07 -4.72 15.49
CA GLN A 150 20.15 -4.95 14.56
C GLN A 150 19.72 -5.94 13.46
N PRO A 151 20.27 -5.83 12.24
CA PRO A 151 19.98 -6.79 11.18
C PRO A 151 20.36 -8.22 11.57
N ILE A 152 19.53 -9.19 11.20
CA ILE A 152 19.81 -10.61 11.37
C ILE A 152 20.39 -11.13 10.07
N ALA A 153 21.66 -11.57 10.09
CA ALA A 153 22.37 -12.01 8.88
C ALA A 153 22.33 -10.98 7.72
N GLY A 154 22.31 -9.69 8.06
CA GLY A 154 22.20 -8.58 7.09
C GLY A 154 20.78 -8.24 6.64
N PHE A 155 19.75 -8.94 7.14
CA PHE A 155 18.35 -8.63 6.88
C PHE A 155 17.76 -7.78 8.00
N ASN A 156 17.13 -6.67 7.63
CA ASN A 156 16.23 -5.91 8.48
C ASN A 156 14.90 -6.65 8.57
N VAL A 157 14.49 -6.99 9.78
CA VAL A 157 13.24 -7.72 10.04
C VAL A 157 12.33 -6.85 10.88
N GLY A 158 11.08 -6.71 10.44
CA GLY A 158 10.09 -5.85 11.09
C GLY A 158 8.69 -6.16 10.58
N GLY A 159 7.74 -5.31 10.93
CA GLY A 159 6.35 -5.52 10.58
C GLY A 159 5.42 -4.41 11.07
N TRP A 160 4.13 -4.65 10.89
CA TRP A 160 3.10 -3.82 11.49
C TRP A 160 1.81 -4.60 11.72
N THR A 161 1.00 -4.07 12.61
CA THR A 161 -0.37 -4.51 12.86
C THR A 161 -1.31 -3.34 12.58
N SER A 162 -2.24 -3.50 11.64
CA SER A 162 -3.34 -2.58 11.38
C SER A 162 -4.65 -3.20 11.86
N VAL A 163 -5.33 -2.52 12.79
CA VAL A 163 -6.66 -2.89 13.27
C VAL A 163 -7.63 -1.76 12.93
N GLY A 164 -8.65 -2.07 12.16
CA GLY A 164 -9.56 -1.09 11.58
C GLY A 164 -11.04 -1.38 11.81
N TYR A 165 -11.86 -0.36 11.54
CA TYR A 165 -13.31 -0.42 11.52
C TYR A 165 -13.82 0.47 10.39
N HIS A 166 -14.92 0.06 9.76
CA HIS A 166 -15.67 0.89 8.82
C HIS A 166 -17.17 0.61 8.93
N ALA A 167 -17.97 1.66 8.71
CA ALA A 167 -19.42 1.60 8.90
C ALA A 167 -20.17 0.86 7.79
N TYR A 168 -19.67 0.93 6.55
CA TYR A 168 -20.30 0.35 5.36
C TYR A 168 -19.26 -0.34 4.50
N ALA A 169 -19.60 -1.48 3.91
CA ALA A 169 -18.70 -2.17 3.00
C ALA A 169 -18.34 -1.26 1.81
N ASN A 170 -17.12 -1.38 1.30
CA ASN A 170 -16.73 -0.80 0.01
C ASN A 170 -16.54 -1.95 -1.01
N PRO A 171 -17.60 -2.43 -1.67
CA PRO A 171 -17.46 -3.40 -2.75
C PRO A 171 -16.50 -2.88 -3.83
N PHE A 172 -15.80 -3.78 -4.51
CA PHE A 172 -14.78 -3.44 -5.51
C PHE A 172 -13.64 -2.57 -4.96
N SER A 173 -13.33 -2.73 -3.67
CA SER A 173 -12.20 -2.11 -2.98
C SER A 173 -11.82 -2.97 -1.78
N PHE A 174 -10.82 -2.51 -1.02
CA PHE A 174 -10.55 -3.02 0.31
C PHE A 174 -11.67 -2.61 1.29
N ASN A 175 -11.67 -3.20 2.49
CA ASN A 175 -12.63 -2.89 3.55
C ASN A 175 -14.08 -3.31 3.18
N THR A 176 -14.27 -4.62 3.00
CA THR A 176 -15.54 -5.27 2.64
C THR A 176 -16.25 -5.95 3.83
N TYR A 177 -15.67 -5.89 5.04
CA TYR A 177 -16.20 -6.53 6.25
C TYR A 177 -16.66 -5.48 7.30
N PRO A 178 -17.82 -4.83 7.08
CA PRO A 178 -18.23 -3.66 7.83
C PRO A 178 -18.76 -4.00 9.22
N LYS A 179 -18.90 -2.95 10.03
CA LYS A 179 -19.57 -2.96 11.35
C LYS A 179 -18.88 -3.91 12.34
N ARG A 180 -17.59 -4.18 12.14
CA ARG A 180 -16.77 -5.05 12.98
C ARG A 180 -15.39 -4.44 13.15
N LEU A 181 -14.82 -4.60 14.35
CA LEU A 181 -13.40 -4.36 14.56
C LEU A 181 -12.65 -5.55 13.94
N GLN A 182 -11.68 -5.27 13.08
CA GLN A 182 -11.00 -6.30 12.31
C GLN A 182 -9.50 -6.06 12.23
N LEU A 183 -8.75 -7.15 12.18
CA LEU A 183 -7.34 -7.13 11.85
C LEU A 183 -7.22 -6.99 10.32
N GLY A 184 -6.93 -5.78 9.87
CA GLY A 184 -6.72 -5.50 8.44
C GLY A 184 -5.44 -6.16 7.95
N GLN A 185 -4.33 -5.89 8.65
CA GLN A 185 -3.01 -6.39 8.29
C GLN A 185 -2.21 -6.77 9.53
N GLN A 186 -1.81 -8.02 9.65
CA GLN A 186 -0.64 -8.45 10.40
C GLN A 186 0.46 -8.73 9.38
N TRP A 187 1.42 -7.82 9.31
CA TRP A 187 2.49 -7.84 8.33
C TRP A 187 3.83 -8.15 8.96
N PHE A 188 4.63 -8.97 8.29
CA PHE A 188 6.03 -9.19 8.60
C PHE A 188 6.87 -9.09 7.33
N TYR A 189 8.07 -8.54 7.45
CA TYR A 189 9.02 -8.49 6.35
C TYR A 189 10.43 -8.82 6.81
N ALA A 190 11.22 -9.32 5.87
CA ALA A 190 12.67 -9.43 5.97
C ALA A 190 13.29 -8.86 4.70
N GLU A 191 14.15 -7.85 4.84
CA GLU A 191 14.72 -7.12 3.71
C GLU A 191 16.22 -6.93 3.87
N LYS A 192 16.95 -7.12 2.78
CA LYS A 192 18.33 -6.68 2.63
C LYS A 192 18.42 -5.81 1.39
N VAL A 193 18.80 -4.55 1.56
CA VAL A 193 19.00 -3.61 0.44
C VAL A 193 20.22 -4.05 -0.37
N ALA A 194 20.08 -4.15 -1.69
CA ALA A 194 21.21 -4.36 -2.58
C ALA A 194 21.96 -3.02 -2.76
N ASP A 195 23.26 -3.00 -2.48
CA ASP A 195 24.11 -1.81 -2.63
C ASP A 195 25.19 -2.05 -3.68
N GLY A 196 25.03 -1.41 -4.85
CA GLY A 196 25.95 -1.50 -5.98
C GLY A 196 27.11 -0.50 -5.96
N SER A 197 27.22 0.37 -4.94
CA SER A 197 28.23 1.46 -4.91
C SER A 197 29.67 0.98 -4.95
N ASN A 198 29.95 -0.12 -4.25
CA ASN A 198 31.30 -0.64 -4.05
C ASN A 198 31.51 -1.97 -4.80
N GLY A 199 30.81 -2.14 -5.93
CA GLY A 199 30.85 -3.35 -6.76
C GLY A 199 29.53 -4.11 -6.73
N LEU A 200 29.60 -5.44 -6.66
CA LEU A 200 28.41 -6.30 -6.70
C LEU A 200 27.67 -6.26 -5.35
N GLY A 201 26.47 -5.68 -5.34
CA GLY A 201 25.54 -5.70 -4.23
C GLY A 201 24.49 -6.80 -4.37
N LEU A 202 24.22 -7.52 -3.27
CA LEU A 202 23.18 -8.54 -3.22
C LEU A 202 22.17 -8.21 -2.11
N GLY A 203 20.90 -8.24 -2.48
CA GLY A 203 19.77 -7.97 -1.62
C GLY A 203 18.55 -8.80 -1.99
N GLY A 204 17.42 -8.45 -1.39
CA GLY A 204 16.15 -9.13 -1.60
C GLY A 204 15.19 -8.85 -0.45
N ARG A 205 13.93 -9.22 -0.65
CA ARG A 205 12.86 -8.99 0.31
C ARG A 205 11.83 -10.11 0.25
N VAL A 206 11.33 -10.47 1.43
CA VAL A 206 10.15 -11.31 1.59
C VAL A 206 9.17 -10.61 2.51
N ASP A 207 7.90 -10.61 2.14
CA ASP A 207 6.79 -10.08 2.91
C ASP A 207 5.75 -11.17 3.15
N TYR A 208 5.20 -11.21 4.35
CA TYR A 208 4.07 -12.05 4.72
C TYR A 208 2.95 -11.20 5.32
N LEU A 209 1.74 -11.47 4.88
CA LEU A 209 0.53 -10.79 5.32
C LEU A 209 -0.51 -11.81 5.79
N TYR A 210 -1.12 -11.54 6.95
CA TYR A 210 -2.38 -12.15 7.37
C TYR A 210 -3.39 -11.08 7.76
N GLY A 211 -4.66 -11.24 7.39
CA GLY A 211 -5.72 -10.28 7.76
C GLY A 211 -6.83 -10.22 6.72
N THR A 212 -7.70 -9.23 6.85
CA THR A 212 -8.80 -9.04 5.89
C THR A 212 -8.36 -8.46 4.56
N ASP A 213 -7.18 -7.85 4.50
CA ASP A 213 -6.61 -7.30 3.27
C ASP A 213 -5.82 -8.38 2.48
N ALA A 214 -5.55 -9.54 3.08
CA ALA A 214 -4.71 -10.57 2.50
C ALA A 214 -5.33 -11.27 1.28
N PRO A 215 -6.62 -11.67 1.30
CA PRO A 215 -7.24 -12.30 0.13
C PRO A 215 -7.20 -11.40 -1.12
N ASP A 216 -7.38 -10.09 -0.95
CA ASP A 216 -7.27 -9.11 -2.04
C ASP A 216 -5.83 -8.91 -2.55
N THR A 217 -4.83 -9.42 -1.82
CA THR A 217 -3.40 -9.25 -2.12
C THR A 217 -2.77 -10.52 -2.72
N GLN A 218 -3.43 -11.68 -2.60
CA GLN A 218 -2.94 -12.92 -3.17
C GLN A 218 -2.79 -12.80 -4.69
N ALA A 219 -1.85 -13.54 -5.26
CA ALA A 219 -1.79 -13.69 -6.70
C ALA A 219 -3.11 -14.31 -7.20
N PHE A 220 -3.74 -13.71 -8.21
CA PHE A 220 -5.02 -14.20 -8.75
C PHE A 220 -4.94 -14.64 -10.21
N GLY A 221 -3.75 -14.58 -10.81
CA GLY A 221 -3.54 -14.85 -12.23
C GLY A 221 -4.17 -16.16 -12.74
N ILE A 222 -3.46 -17.28 -12.60
CA ILE A 222 -3.99 -18.59 -13.00
C ILE A 222 -4.86 -19.14 -11.86
N ALA A 223 -6.12 -19.49 -12.17
CA ALA A 223 -7.07 -20.01 -11.19
C ALA A 223 -6.82 -21.50 -10.86
N ASN A 224 -5.71 -21.80 -10.20
CA ASN A 224 -5.30 -23.17 -9.84
C ASN A 224 -4.72 -23.31 -8.42
N ASN A 225 -4.93 -22.33 -7.54
CA ASN A 225 -4.41 -22.29 -6.17
C ASN A 225 -2.87 -22.38 -6.09
N HIS A 226 -2.15 -21.86 -7.09
CA HIS A 226 -0.68 -21.81 -7.08
C HIS A 226 -0.16 -20.58 -6.30
N TRP A 227 1.11 -20.65 -5.85
CA TRP A 227 1.78 -19.66 -5.02
C TRP A 227 1.06 -19.46 -3.67
N ASP A 228 0.29 -18.38 -3.53
CA ASP A 228 -0.49 -18.05 -2.34
C ASP A 228 -2.01 -17.93 -2.62
N ASN A 229 -2.44 -18.24 -3.85
CA ASN A 229 -3.85 -18.20 -4.24
C ASN A 229 -4.66 -19.25 -3.45
N GLY A 230 -5.74 -18.81 -2.82
CA GLY A 230 -6.62 -19.67 -2.04
C GLY A 230 -6.09 -19.99 -0.63
N TRP A 231 -5.10 -19.25 -0.14
CA TRP A 231 -4.68 -19.31 1.26
C TRP A 231 -5.65 -18.55 2.18
N ASP A 232 -6.94 -18.81 1.99
CA ASP A 232 -8.01 -18.16 2.71
C ASP A 232 -8.30 -18.86 4.05
N ASN A 233 -8.73 -18.07 5.02
CA ASN A 233 -9.22 -18.50 6.31
C ASN A 233 -10.67 -18.03 6.48
N GLY A 234 -11.58 -18.81 5.92
CA GLY A 234 -13.00 -18.48 5.88
C GLY A 234 -13.30 -17.39 4.85
N ALA A 235 -14.39 -16.65 5.05
CA ALA A 235 -14.94 -15.77 4.02
C ALA A 235 -14.28 -14.39 3.90
N GLN A 236 -13.43 -14.00 4.86
CA GLN A 236 -12.96 -12.61 5.01
C GLN A 236 -11.49 -12.47 5.37
N TYR A 237 -10.86 -13.51 5.91
CA TYR A 237 -9.46 -13.48 6.30
C TYR A 237 -8.67 -14.41 5.38
N GLY A 238 -7.38 -14.15 5.22
CA GLY A 238 -6.48 -15.04 4.50
C GLY A 238 -5.03 -14.71 4.77
N HIS A 239 -4.16 -15.38 4.03
CA HIS A 239 -2.73 -15.18 4.01
C HIS A 239 -2.28 -14.73 2.61
N ALA A 240 -1.19 -13.99 2.52
CA ALA A 240 -0.55 -13.65 1.25
C ALA A 240 0.97 -13.52 1.42
N LEU A 241 1.71 -13.75 0.33
CA LEU A 241 3.15 -13.53 0.19
C LEU A 241 3.40 -12.48 -0.91
N PRO A 242 3.06 -11.20 -0.67
CA PRO A 242 3.03 -10.17 -1.70
C PRO A 242 4.39 -9.79 -2.29
N GLN A 243 5.48 -10.10 -1.60
CA GLN A 243 6.82 -9.96 -2.17
C GLN A 243 7.68 -11.15 -1.77
N ALA A 244 8.44 -11.64 -2.75
CA ALA A 244 9.48 -12.64 -2.62
C ALA A 244 10.44 -12.47 -3.79
N TYR A 245 11.44 -11.60 -3.64
CA TYR A 245 12.41 -11.30 -4.69
C TYR A 245 13.85 -11.25 -4.18
N ALA A 246 14.77 -11.51 -5.11
CA ALA A 246 16.18 -11.19 -4.96
C ALA A 246 16.52 -9.96 -5.80
N GLU A 247 17.52 -9.20 -5.37
CA GLU A 247 18.00 -8.03 -6.08
C GLU A 247 19.52 -8.04 -6.19
N VAL A 248 20.01 -7.70 -7.38
CA VAL A 248 21.44 -7.52 -7.65
C VAL A 248 21.66 -6.08 -8.09
N ALA A 249 22.64 -5.40 -7.50
CA ALA A 249 23.00 -4.03 -7.83
C ALA A 249 24.47 -3.92 -8.23
N TYR A 250 24.76 -3.05 -9.19
CA TYR A 250 26.13 -2.71 -9.61
C TYR A 250 26.17 -1.29 -10.19
N GLY A 251 26.96 -0.41 -9.59
CA GLY A 251 27.06 1.00 -10.00
C GLY A 251 25.72 1.73 -9.88
N ASP A 252 25.17 2.16 -11.01
CA ASP A 252 23.90 2.90 -11.13
C ASP A 252 22.71 2.01 -11.52
N MET A 253 22.90 0.70 -11.62
CA MET A 253 21.87 -0.25 -12.05
C MET A 253 21.53 -1.25 -10.95
N SER A 254 20.25 -1.57 -10.78
CA SER A 254 19.80 -2.73 -10.03
C SER A 254 18.76 -3.54 -10.80
N VAL A 255 18.72 -4.85 -10.54
CA VAL A 255 17.76 -5.78 -11.16
C VAL A 255 17.09 -6.60 -10.06
N LYS A 256 15.77 -6.45 -9.94
CA LYS A 256 14.91 -7.27 -9.09
C LYS A 256 14.40 -8.47 -9.89
N LEU A 257 14.46 -9.65 -9.29
CA LEU A 257 14.00 -10.92 -9.87
C LEU A 257 13.13 -11.66 -8.85
N GLY A 258 11.92 -12.03 -9.26
CA GLY A 258 10.96 -12.74 -8.41
C GLY A 258 9.62 -12.04 -8.37
N HIS A 259 8.93 -12.12 -7.24
CA HIS A 259 7.60 -11.55 -7.01
C HIS A 259 7.71 -10.24 -6.22
N PHE A 260 7.15 -9.15 -6.73
CA PHE A 260 7.30 -7.81 -6.17
C PHE A 260 6.08 -6.93 -6.46
N PHE A 261 5.90 -5.87 -5.67
CA PHE A 261 4.87 -4.87 -5.95
C PHE A 261 5.10 -4.14 -7.26
N THR A 262 4.01 -3.75 -7.90
CA THR A 262 4.07 -2.92 -9.09
C THR A 262 4.71 -1.55 -8.83
N ILE A 263 5.19 -0.92 -9.90
CA ILE A 263 5.61 0.48 -9.92
C ILE A 263 4.48 1.43 -10.35
N VAL A 264 3.32 0.88 -10.70
CA VAL A 264 2.13 1.63 -11.13
C VAL A 264 1.36 2.11 -9.89
N GLY A 265 0.89 3.35 -9.92
CA GLY A 265 -0.02 3.86 -8.89
C GLY A 265 0.65 4.58 -7.72
N ASN A 266 -0.16 5.33 -6.97
CA ASN A 266 0.26 6.02 -5.74
C ASN A 266 -0.03 5.20 -4.48
N GLU A 267 -1.16 4.49 -4.46
CA GLU A 267 -1.56 3.69 -3.31
C GLU A 267 -0.92 2.30 -3.36
N VAL A 268 -0.65 1.72 -2.19
CA VAL A 268 0.14 0.48 -2.07
C VAL A 268 -0.49 -0.46 -1.08
N VAL A 269 -0.44 -1.78 -1.24
CA VAL A 269 -1.15 -2.70 -0.32
C VAL A 269 -0.82 -2.41 1.16
N ALA A 270 0.46 -2.19 1.48
CA ALA A 270 0.91 -1.92 2.85
C ALA A 270 0.18 -0.72 3.49
N ALA A 271 -0.50 -0.94 4.62
CA ALA A 271 -1.22 0.11 5.35
C ALA A 271 -0.32 1.31 5.68
N THR A 272 0.94 1.06 6.03
CA THR A 272 1.96 2.08 6.38
C THR A 272 2.31 3.03 5.22
N GLY A 273 2.07 2.61 3.98
CA GLY A 273 2.37 3.38 2.78
C GLY A 273 1.25 4.31 2.31
N ASN A 274 0.19 4.51 3.09
CA ASN A 274 -0.99 5.27 2.66
C ASN A 274 -1.43 6.30 3.68
N PHE A 275 -1.93 7.45 3.21
CA PHE A 275 -2.51 8.46 4.10
C PHE A 275 -3.84 7.99 4.69
N PHE A 276 -4.71 7.43 3.86
CA PHE A 276 -6.07 7.01 4.20
C PHE A 276 -6.12 5.53 4.58
N TYR A 277 -7.13 5.17 5.37
CA TYR A 277 -7.46 3.79 5.68
C TYR A 277 -8.10 3.11 4.46
N SER A 278 -9.07 3.76 3.82
CA SER A 278 -9.70 3.25 2.60
C SER A 278 -8.87 3.54 1.35
N ARG A 279 -9.07 2.71 0.32
CA ARG A 279 -8.38 2.82 -0.97
C ARG A 279 -9.21 3.46 -2.07
N GLN A 280 -8.52 4.07 -3.02
CA GLN A 280 -9.12 4.54 -4.26
C GLN A 280 -9.66 3.34 -5.05
N PHE A 281 -10.75 3.53 -5.78
CA PHE A 281 -11.35 2.46 -6.58
C PHE A 281 -10.50 2.14 -7.82
N THR A 282 -9.78 3.14 -8.34
CA THR A 282 -8.84 2.99 -9.47
C THR A 282 -7.73 2.00 -9.12
N PHE A 283 -7.17 2.09 -7.90
CA PHE A 283 -6.16 1.17 -7.38
C PHE A 283 -6.67 -0.26 -7.46
N TYR A 284 -7.86 -0.52 -6.92
CA TYR A 284 -8.40 -1.88 -6.88
C TYR A 284 -8.80 -2.44 -8.25
N ASN A 285 -9.32 -1.60 -9.14
CA ASN A 285 -10.00 -2.09 -10.35
C ASN A 285 -9.20 -1.89 -11.65
N ALA A 286 -8.20 -1.02 -11.64
CA ALA A 286 -7.46 -0.62 -12.82
C ALA A 286 -5.93 -0.73 -12.70
N GLU A 287 -5.39 -0.95 -11.50
CA GLU A 287 -3.94 -1.07 -11.28
C GLU A 287 -3.54 -2.50 -10.88
N PRO A 288 -2.32 -2.97 -11.22
CA PRO A 288 -1.73 -4.14 -10.59
C PRO A 288 -1.43 -3.89 -9.12
N PHE A 289 -1.40 -4.95 -8.32
CA PHE A 289 -0.75 -4.89 -7.02
C PHE A 289 0.66 -5.47 -7.11
N THR A 290 0.78 -6.62 -7.76
CA THR A 290 2.01 -7.42 -7.80
C THR A 290 2.35 -7.89 -9.20
N HIS A 291 3.61 -8.21 -9.38
CA HIS A 291 4.13 -8.86 -10.58
C HIS A 291 5.18 -9.89 -10.20
N THR A 292 5.24 -10.97 -10.99
CA THR A 292 6.41 -11.86 -10.98
C THR A 292 7.20 -11.68 -12.28
N GLY A 293 8.50 -11.47 -12.18
CA GLY A 293 9.37 -11.30 -13.35
C GLY A 293 10.71 -10.66 -13.02
N ALA A 294 11.16 -9.79 -13.92
CA ALA A 294 12.40 -9.05 -13.82
C ALA A 294 12.16 -7.55 -14.01
N LEU A 295 12.63 -6.72 -13.07
CA LEU A 295 12.55 -5.26 -13.15
C LEU A 295 13.93 -4.65 -12.94
N THR A 296 14.41 -3.92 -13.93
CA THR A 296 15.64 -3.14 -13.87
C THR A 296 15.31 -1.72 -13.49
N THR A 297 16.09 -1.17 -12.56
CA THR A 297 16.15 0.27 -12.26
C THR A 297 17.51 0.79 -12.68
N TYR A 298 17.53 1.87 -13.45
CA TYR A 298 18.76 2.53 -13.88
C TYR A 298 18.75 4.02 -13.49
N LYS A 299 19.71 4.44 -12.68
CA LYS A 299 19.92 5.83 -12.29
C LYS A 299 20.65 6.56 -13.40
N VAL A 300 19.90 7.30 -14.22
CA VAL A 300 20.47 8.08 -15.34
C VAL A 300 21.22 9.31 -14.82
N SER A 301 20.71 9.91 -13.74
CA SER A 301 21.31 11.06 -13.05
C SER A 301 20.82 11.10 -11.59
N ASP A 302 21.24 12.12 -10.83
CA ASP A 302 20.74 12.34 -9.45
C ASP A 302 19.24 12.67 -9.38
N ASP A 303 18.66 13.06 -10.52
CA ASP A 303 17.25 13.47 -10.60
C ASP A 303 16.38 12.49 -11.38
N THR A 304 16.97 11.64 -12.23
CA THR A 304 16.21 10.79 -13.16
C THR A 304 16.57 9.31 -13.03
N GLN A 305 15.52 8.49 -12.92
CA GLN A 305 15.58 7.03 -12.90
C GLN A 305 14.68 6.46 -13.99
N LEU A 306 15.15 5.40 -14.63
CA LEU A 306 14.38 4.62 -15.60
C LEU A 306 14.07 3.24 -15.04
N PHE A 307 12.87 2.78 -15.33
CA PHE A 307 12.39 1.44 -15.03
C PHE A 307 12.17 0.67 -16.33
N ASN A 308 12.62 -0.57 -16.38
CA ASN A 308 12.46 -1.44 -17.53
C ASN A 308 12.42 -2.90 -17.09
N GLY A 309 11.42 -3.66 -17.53
CA GLY A 309 11.23 -5.01 -17.08
C GLY A 309 10.27 -5.82 -17.94
N TYR A 310 10.27 -7.10 -17.62
CA TYR A 310 9.34 -8.10 -18.12
C TYR A 310 8.64 -8.74 -16.93
N VAL A 311 7.33 -8.92 -17.03
CA VAL A 311 6.50 -9.53 -16.00
C VAL A 311 5.55 -10.55 -16.61
N MET A 312 5.27 -11.59 -15.84
CA MET A 312 4.44 -12.72 -16.24
C MET A 312 2.94 -12.40 -16.14
N GLY A 313 2.52 -11.27 -16.71
CA GLY A 313 1.14 -10.79 -16.66
C GLY A 313 0.76 -10.02 -15.39
N TRP A 314 -0.54 -9.89 -15.17
CA TRP A 314 -1.14 -9.10 -14.09
C TRP A 314 -1.31 -9.97 -12.83
N ASP A 315 -0.82 -9.50 -11.68
CA ASP A 315 -0.99 -10.13 -10.35
C ASP A 315 -0.70 -11.65 -10.36
N SER A 316 0.40 -12.00 -11.04
CA SER A 316 0.84 -13.36 -11.21
C SER A 316 1.69 -13.84 -10.04
N GLY A 317 1.50 -15.11 -9.67
CA GLY A 317 2.44 -15.84 -8.83
C GLY A 317 3.65 -16.29 -9.66
N PHE A 318 4.32 -17.37 -9.22
CA PHE A 318 5.46 -17.94 -9.96
C PHE A 318 5.09 -18.84 -11.16
N GLU A 319 3.84 -18.76 -11.59
CA GLU A 319 3.37 -19.38 -12.83
C GLU A 319 3.01 -18.30 -13.84
N ASP A 320 3.24 -18.61 -15.11
CA ASP A 320 3.04 -17.68 -16.21
C ASP A 320 1.56 -17.35 -16.42
N ASN A 321 1.19 -16.09 -16.15
CA ASN A 321 -0.14 -15.56 -16.38
C ASN A 321 -0.18 -14.59 -17.59
N GLY A 322 0.87 -14.52 -18.39
CA GLY A 322 0.94 -13.64 -19.55
C GLY A 322 2.32 -13.06 -19.76
N ASP A 323 2.44 -12.19 -20.76
CA ASP A 323 3.72 -11.59 -21.15
C ASP A 323 3.53 -10.10 -21.27
N ALA A 324 4.08 -9.35 -20.32
CA ALA A 324 3.98 -7.90 -20.34
C ALA A 324 5.33 -7.23 -20.11
N TYR A 325 5.53 -6.15 -20.85
CA TYR A 325 6.52 -5.14 -20.54
C TYR A 325 6.03 -4.32 -19.34
N ILE A 326 6.94 -4.01 -18.42
CA ILE A 326 6.73 -3.00 -17.37
C ILE A 326 7.86 -1.99 -17.44
N GLY A 327 7.54 -0.71 -17.30
CA GLY A 327 8.59 0.31 -17.27
C GLY A 327 8.06 1.70 -17.06
N GLY A 328 8.97 2.65 -17.05
CA GLY A 328 8.63 4.02 -16.69
C GLY A 328 9.84 4.91 -16.45
N VAL A 329 9.55 6.13 -16.04
CA VAL A 329 10.52 7.15 -15.63
C VAL A 329 10.04 7.81 -14.35
N LYS A 330 10.98 8.05 -13.45
CA LYS A 330 10.82 8.97 -12.32
C LYS A 330 11.83 10.08 -12.48
N THR A 331 11.38 11.32 -12.48
CA THR A 331 12.27 12.48 -12.62
C THR A 331 11.88 13.60 -11.67
N LYS A 332 12.85 14.19 -10.98
CA LYS A 332 12.64 15.46 -10.28
C LYS A 332 12.53 16.57 -11.33
N VAL A 333 11.40 17.25 -11.35
CA VAL A 333 11.18 18.42 -12.21
C VAL A 333 11.89 19.64 -11.62
N ASN A 334 11.89 19.74 -10.29
CA ASN A 334 12.62 20.72 -9.47
C ASN A 334 12.58 20.28 -8.00
N ASP A 335 13.12 21.09 -7.10
CA ASP A 335 13.17 20.83 -5.65
C ASP A 335 11.82 20.54 -4.98
N ARG A 336 10.70 20.93 -5.60
CA ARG A 336 9.36 20.75 -5.05
C ARG A 336 8.53 19.69 -5.76
N TRP A 337 8.88 19.30 -6.97
CA TRP A 337 8.02 18.51 -7.85
C TRP A 337 8.77 17.32 -8.44
N THR A 338 8.16 16.14 -8.31
CA THR A 338 8.60 14.90 -8.92
C THR A 338 7.51 14.42 -9.87
N PHE A 339 7.91 14.09 -11.09
CA PHE A 339 7.09 13.47 -12.11
C PHE A 339 7.38 11.98 -12.19
N LEU A 340 6.34 11.17 -12.33
CA LEU A 340 6.44 9.76 -12.63
C LEU A 340 5.53 9.42 -13.81
N TRP A 341 6.03 8.58 -14.70
CA TRP A 341 5.23 7.89 -15.70
C TRP A 341 5.58 6.42 -15.66
N ASN A 342 4.58 5.55 -15.54
CA ASN A 342 4.74 4.11 -15.54
C ASN A 342 3.75 3.47 -16.49
N SER A 343 4.12 2.33 -17.05
CA SER A 343 3.27 1.58 -17.96
C SER A 343 3.51 0.09 -17.83
N VAL A 344 2.42 -0.67 -17.97
CA VAL A 344 2.46 -2.12 -18.22
C VAL A 344 1.74 -2.37 -19.54
N LEU A 345 2.39 -3.05 -20.48
CA LEU A 345 1.91 -3.28 -21.84
C LEU A 345 2.11 -4.73 -22.23
N GLY A 346 1.08 -5.38 -22.75
CA GLY A 346 1.20 -6.75 -23.27
C GLY A 346 -0.01 -7.59 -22.94
N ARG A 347 0.23 -8.87 -22.66
CA ARG A 347 -0.78 -9.84 -22.27
C ARG A 347 -0.82 -9.97 -20.76
N PHE A 348 -1.98 -9.70 -20.19
CA PHE A 348 -2.22 -9.59 -18.75
C PHE A 348 -2.78 -10.86 -18.13
N GLY A 349 -3.38 -11.73 -18.95
CA GLY A 349 -3.93 -13.01 -18.52
C GLY A 349 -3.68 -14.10 -19.57
N GLU A 350 -3.43 -15.32 -19.11
CA GLU A 350 -3.38 -16.53 -19.95
C GLU A 350 -4.78 -17.13 -20.19
N ASN A 351 -4.88 -18.18 -21.02
CA ASN A 351 -6.15 -18.86 -21.31
C ASN A 351 -6.91 -19.36 -20.05
N LYS A 352 -6.19 -19.68 -18.98
CA LYS A 352 -6.74 -20.17 -17.70
C LYS A 352 -6.89 -19.08 -16.64
N ALA A 353 -6.64 -17.82 -17.00
CA ALA A 353 -6.81 -16.69 -16.12
C ALA A 353 -8.27 -16.27 -16.01
N PHE A 354 -8.61 -15.55 -14.94
CA PHE A 354 -9.95 -14.98 -14.73
C PHE A 354 -10.43 -14.13 -15.94
N ASN A 355 -9.53 -13.34 -16.53
CA ASN A 355 -9.75 -12.61 -17.78
C ASN A 355 -8.90 -13.23 -18.91
N ALA A 356 -9.38 -14.36 -19.43
CA ALA A 356 -8.62 -15.19 -20.36
C ALA A 356 -8.11 -14.42 -21.59
N ASN A 357 -6.79 -14.47 -21.81
CA ASN A 357 -6.08 -13.77 -22.89
C ASN A 357 -6.32 -12.26 -22.95
N GLU A 358 -6.58 -11.61 -21.81
CA GLU A 358 -6.63 -10.16 -21.75
C GLU A 358 -5.30 -9.56 -22.17
N ARG A 359 -5.36 -8.55 -23.04
CA ARG A 359 -4.18 -7.86 -23.57
C ARG A 359 -4.46 -6.38 -23.78
N GLY A 360 -3.44 -5.56 -23.60
CA GLY A 360 -3.57 -4.12 -23.74
C GLY A 360 -2.49 -3.38 -22.96
N GLY A 361 -2.90 -2.32 -22.29
CA GLY A 361 -1.98 -1.44 -21.59
C GLY A 361 -2.61 -0.58 -20.51
N ILE A 362 -1.86 -0.36 -19.43
CA ILE A 362 -2.09 0.74 -18.49
C ILE A 362 -1.01 1.81 -18.68
N GLN A 363 -1.43 3.07 -18.60
CA GLN A 363 -0.59 4.24 -18.48
C GLN A 363 -0.92 4.93 -17.15
N ASN A 364 0.08 5.09 -16.29
CA ASN A 364 -0.02 5.84 -15.05
C ASN A 364 0.89 7.07 -15.14
N VAL A 365 0.33 8.22 -14.83
CA VAL A 365 1.05 9.50 -14.78
C VAL A 365 0.83 10.10 -13.40
N MET A 366 1.90 10.46 -12.71
CA MET A 366 1.83 11.09 -11.41
C MET A 366 2.69 12.34 -11.33
N LEU A 367 2.15 13.34 -10.65
CA LEU A 367 2.88 14.53 -10.24
C LEU A 367 2.73 14.67 -8.72
N ILE A 368 3.86 14.59 -8.03
CA ILE A 368 3.96 14.65 -6.57
C ILE A 368 4.76 15.89 -6.22
N GLY A 369 4.23 16.75 -5.37
CA GLY A 369 5.03 17.88 -4.91
C GLY A 369 4.43 18.73 -3.81
N SER A 370 5.24 19.68 -3.35
CA SER A 370 4.88 20.58 -2.26
C SER A 370 4.43 21.95 -2.80
N LEU A 371 3.16 22.28 -2.56
CA LEU A 371 2.61 23.62 -2.83
C LEU A 371 3.18 24.65 -1.85
N THR A 372 3.41 24.23 -0.61
CA THR A 372 4.12 24.97 0.45
C THR A 372 4.90 23.98 1.31
N ASP A 373 5.72 24.46 2.24
CA ASP A 373 6.49 23.62 3.17
C ASP A 373 5.65 22.66 4.03
N LYS A 374 4.34 22.90 4.13
CA LYS A 374 3.39 22.08 4.90
C LYS A 374 2.30 21.44 4.05
N LEU A 375 2.22 21.76 2.75
CA LEU A 375 1.10 21.37 1.91
C LEU A 375 1.61 20.58 0.70
N THR A 376 1.36 19.28 0.73
CA THR A 376 1.69 18.35 -0.35
C THR A 376 0.48 18.13 -1.25
N TYR A 377 0.72 18.10 -2.55
CA TYR A 377 -0.24 17.78 -3.58
C TYR A 377 0.25 16.57 -4.37
N ILE A 378 -0.64 15.62 -4.61
CA ILE A 378 -0.39 14.46 -5.46
C ILE A 378 -1.51 14.43 -6.48
N SER A 379 -1.15 14.36 -7.76
CA SER A 379 -2.10 14.08 -8.84
C SER A 379 -1.68 12.79 -9.50
N GLN A 380 -2.61 11.85 -9.65
CA GLN A 380 -2.46 10.60 -10.35
C GLN A 380 -3.51 10.55 -11.47
N THR A 381 -3.09 10.09 -12.65
CA THR A 381 -3.97 9.82 -13.78
C THR A 381 -3.64 8.46 -14.36
N ASP A 382 -4.64 7.60 -14.42
CA ASP A 382 -4.52 6.26 -14.95
C ASP A 382 -5.43 6.10 -16.16
N TYR A 383 -4.88 5.54 -17.22
CA TYR A 383 -5.63 5.14 -18.40
C TYR A 383 -5.34 3.68 -18.70
N LEU A 384 -6.39 2.87 -18.67
CA LEU A 384 -6.32 1.43 -18.93
C LEU A 384 -7.20 1.12 -20.13
N TYR A 385 -6.61 0.43 -21.11
CA TYR A 385 -7.36 -0.12 -22.23
C TYR A 385 -6.89 -1.55 -22.52
N THR A 386 -7.83 -2.49 -22.47
CA THR A 386 -7.58 -3.90 -22.74
C THR A 386 -8.69 -4.52 -23.58
N GLN A 387 -8.34 -5.60 -24.26
CA GLN A 387 -9.26 -6.44 -25.03
C GLN A 387 -9.11 -7.88 -24.57
N ASN A 388 -10.21 -8.64 -24.63
CA ASN A 388 -10.19 -10.08 -24.39
C ASN A 388 -9.73 -10.86 -25.63
N ALA A 389 -9.74 -12.19 -25.53
CA ALA A 389 -9.39 -13.11 -26.62
C ALA A 389 -10.15 -12.81 -27.94
N SER A 390 -11.41 -12.39 -27.84
CA SER A 390 -12.31 -12.11 -28.97
C SER A 390 -12.17 -10.70 -29.54
N GLY A 391 -11.25 -9.88 -29.03
CA GLY A 391 -11.07 -8.48 -29.47
C GLY A 391 -12.15 -7.51 -28.95
N ILE A 392 -13.00 -7.96 -28.01
CA ILE A 392 -13.98 -7.10 -27.35
C ILE A 392 -13.26 -6.33 -26.24
N THR A 393 -13.58 -5.05 -26.07
CA THR A 393 -13.08 -4.25 -24.94
C THR A 393 -13.36 -4.96 -23.61
N ALA A 394 -12.30 -5.36 -22.93
CA ALA A 394 -12.36 -5.96 -21.60
C ALA A 394 -12.46 -4.85 -20.57
N ARG A 395 -11.46 -3.96 -20.50
CA ARG A 395 -11.46 -2.81 -19.61
C ARG A 395 -11.09 -1.56 -20.41
N ASN A 396 -11.89 -0.52 -20.28
CA ASN A 396 -11.55 0.81 -20.74
C ASN A 396 -11.91 1.78 -19.61
N SER A 397 -10.91 2.21 -18.86
CA SER A 397 -11.10 3.06 -17.69
C SER A 397 -10.13 4.22 -17.64
N PHE A 398 -10.60 5.29 -17.02
CA PHE A 398 -9.85 6.50 -16.75
C PHE A 398 -10.03 6.90 -15.29
N GLY A 399 -8.94 6.93 -14.54
CA GLY A 399 -8.90 7.39 -13.15
C GLY A 399 -8.17 8.73 -13.06
N ASN A 400 -8.76 9.72 -12.39
CA ASN A 400 -8.08 10.95 -12.00
C ASN A 400 -8.21 11.15 -10.49
N ILE A 401 -7.09 11.05 -9.78
CA ILE A 401 -7.05 11.07 -8.32
C ILE A 401 -6.15 12.19 -7.85
N ASN A 402 -6.65 12.98 -6.92
CA ASN A 402 -5.93 14.13 -6.39
C ASN A 402 -5.94 14.11 -4.87
N TYR A 403 -4.76 14.22 -4.27
CA TYR A 403 -4.56 14.31 -2.83
C TYR A 403 -4.08 15.69 -2.47
N LEU A 404 -4.58 16.20 -1.34
CA LEU A 404 -4.04 17.39 -0.70
C LEU A 404 -3.83 17.09 0.77
N ILE A 405 -2.58 17.20 1.22
CA ILE A 405 -2.15 16.76 2.54
C ILE A 405 -1.44 17.91 3.23
N TYR A 406 -1.95 18.29 4.39
CA TYR A 406 -1.46 19.40 5.19
C TYR A 406 -0.86 18.92 6.51
N GLN A 407 0.45 19.08 6.66
CA GLN A 407 1.17 18.79 7.90
C GLN A 407 1.01 19.94 8.89
N LEU A 408 0.23 19.73 9.96
CA LEU A 408 0.09 20.73 11.02
C LEU A 408 1.39 20.82 11.83
N ASN A 409 1.86 19.67 12.28
CA ASN A 409 3.06 19.44 13.11
C ASN A 409 3.44 17.95 13.06
N ASP A 410 4.51 17.53 13.74
CA ASP A 410 5.03 16.14 13.73
C ASP A 410 4.03 15.05 14.14
N ARG A 411 2.93 15.40 14.83
CA ARG A 411 1.91 14.44 15.27
C ARG A 411 0.63 14.48 14.46
N TRP A 412 0.35 15.58 13.77
CA TRP A 412 -0.95 15.79 13.13
C TRP A 412 -0.79 16.17 11.67
N ALA A 413 -1.47 15.42 10.80
CA ALA A 413 -1.68 15.79 9.40
C ALA A 413 -3.16 15.66 9.03
N LEU A 414 -3.63 16.55 8.16
CA LEU A 414 -4.96 16.52 7.57
C LEU A 414 -4.82 16.14 6.11
N GLY A 415 -5.72 15.32 5.60
CA GLY A 415 -5.71 14.94 4.20
C GLY A 415 -7.10 14.98 3.59
N GLN A 416 -7.13 15.27 2.30
CA GLN A 416 -8.27 14.97 1.44
C GLN A 416 -7.81 14.25 0.18
N ARG A 417 -8.64 13.35 -0.34
CA ARG A 417 -8.52 12.66 -1.63
C ARG A 417 -9.81 12.85 -2.40
N PHE A 418 -9.72 13.23 -3.67
CA PHE A 418 -10.83 13.20 -4.60
C PHE A 418 -10.45 12.33 -5.80
N GLU A 419 -11.33 11.42 -6.16
CA GLU A 419 -11.19 10.49 -7.27
C GLU A 419 -12.41 10.61 -8.19
N TRP A 420 -12.12 10.71 -9.48
CA TRP A 420 -13.06 10.41 -10.55
C TRP A 420 -12.58 9.16 -11.27
N PHE A 421 -13.41 8.12 -11.28
CA PHE A 421 -13.15 6.87 -11.97
C PHE A 421 -14.25 6.63 -13.01
N ASN A 422 -13.87 6.70 -14.28
CA ASN A 422 -14.72 6.35 -15.40
C ASN A 422 -14.36 4.95 -15.89
N PHE A 423 -15.36 4.11 -16.17
CA PHE A 423 -15.10 2.73 -16.57
C PHE A 423 -16.14 2.21 -17.56
N SER A 424 -15.69 1.29 -18.42
CA SER A 424 -16.50 0.63 -19.43
C SER A 424 -15.87 -0.69 -19.86
N GLY A 425 -16.69 -1.56 -20.45
CA GLY A 425 -16.22 -2.81 -21.04
C GLY A 425 -16.74 -4.05 -20.33
N SER A 426 -16.46 -5.21 -20.94
CA SER A 426 -17.00 -6.50 -20.48
C SER A 426 -16.46 -6.95 -19.12
N GLY A 427 -15.24 -6.55 -18.75
CA GLY A 427 -14.65 -6.77 -17.42
C GLY A 427 -15.35 -5.99 -16.31
N PHE A 428 -16.05 -4.91 -16.69
CA PHE A 428 -16.98 -4.19 -15.82
C PHE A 428 -18.42 -4.56 -16.18
N GLY A 429 -18.74 -5.84 -16.35
CA GLY A 429 -20.13 -6.31 -16.53
C GLY A 429 -20.88 -5.66 -17.70
N GLY A 430 -20.18 -5.11 -18.69
CA GLY A 430 -20.79 -4.38 -19.81
C GLY A 430 -21.14 -2.92 -19.53
N ALA A 431 -20.55 -2.31 -18.49
CA ALA A 431 -20.64 -0.88 -18.19
C ALA A 431 -20.41 -0.03 -19.45
N GLN A 432 -21.20 1.03 -19.59
CA GLN A 432 -21.20 1.90 -20.77
C GLN A 432 -20.74 3.31 -20.39
N ASN A 433 -19.45 3.42 -20.06
CA ASN A 433 -18.80 4.69 -19.73
C ASN A 433 -19.43 5.32 -18.48
N ASP A 434 -19.51 4.53 -17.42
CA ASP A 434 -20.10 4.90 -16.13
C ASP A 434 -19.10 5.71 -15.30
N ASP A 435 -19.61 6.68 -14.54
CA ASP A 435 -18.81 7.56 -13.68
C ASP A 435 -19.02 7.24 -12.21
N LEU A 436 -17.90 7.10 -11.50
CA LEU A 436 -17.82 7.00 -10.06
C LEU A 436 -17.02 8.18 -9.52
N TYR A 437 -17.56 8.83 -8.48
CA TYR A 437 -16.83 9.86 -7.75
C TYR A 437 -16.63 9.41 -6.31
N ASN A 438 -15.44 9.63 -5.78
CA ASN A 438 -15.08 9.24 -4.42
C ASN A 438 -14.30 10.37 -3.76
N TYR A 439 -14.83 10.89 -2.66
CA TYR A 439 -14.17 11.89 -1.83
C TYR A 439 -13.85 11.29 -0.46
N THR A 440 -12.64 11.52 0.03
CA THR A 440 -12.22 11.07 1.36
C THR A 440 -11.55 12.23 2.07
N ALA A 441 -11.91 12.47 3.34
CA ALA A 441 -11.25 13.43 4.20
C ALA A 441 -10.91 12.76 5.53
N GLY A 442 -9.72 13.03 6.06
CA GLY A 442 -9.21 12.27 7.19
C GLY A 442 -8.04 12.94 7.88
N VAL A 443 -7.64 12.32 8.98
CA VAL A 443 -6.60 12.83 9.87
C VAL A 443 -5.62 11.72 10.19
N ASN A 444 -4.33 12.03 10.14
CA ASN A 444 -3.29 11.16 10.69
C ASN A 444 -2.82 11.74 12.04
N TYR A 445 -3.03 10.98 13.11
CA TYR A 445 -2.55 11.29 14.44
C TYR A 445 -1.50 10.29 14.90
N ARG A 446 -0.25 10.74 15.03
CA ARG A 446 0.88 9.96 15.56
C ARG A 446 0.99 10.17 17.06
N ALA A 447 0.44 9.25 17.85
CA ALA A 447 0.55 9.28 19.30
C ALA A 447 1.96 8.91 19.77
N HIS A 448 2.62 8.02 19.03
CA HIS A 448 4.01 7.58 19.19
C HIS A 448 4.64 7.39 17.81
N ALA A 449 5.97 7.26 17.73
CA ALA A 449 6.66 6.95 16.48
C ALA A 449 6.19 5.63 15.84
N ASN A 450 5.73 4.68 16.67
CA ASN A 450 5.21 3.39 16.26
C ASN A 450 3.68 3.34 16.17
N LEU A 451 2.95 4.38 16.58
CA LEU A 451 1.49 4.31 16.74
C LEU A 451 0.78 5.44 16.01
N LEU A 452 0.06 5.08 14.96
CA LEU A 452 -0.66 5.98 14.06
C LEU A 452 -2.16 5.67 14.07
N PHE A 453 -2.99 6.69 14.27
CA PHE A 453 -4.44 6.64 14.14
C PHE A 453 -4.86 7.36 12.86
N ARG A 454 -5.76 6.75 12.07
CA ARG A 454 -6.19 7.29 10.77
C ARG A 454 -7.72 7.31 10.59
N PRO A 455 -8.47 8.09 11.40
CA PRO A 455 -9.90 8.26 11.16
C PRO A 455 -10.17 9.04 9.86
N GLU A 456 -11.21 8.63 9.16
CA GLU A 456 -11.65 9.25 7.91
C GLU A 456 -13.18 9.21 7.73
N VAL A 457 -13.63 10.11 6.86
CA VAL A 457 -14.95 10.09 6.27
C VAL A 457 -14.78 9.93 4.77
N ARG A 458 -15.47 8.94 4.20
CA ARG A 458 -15.52 8.68 2.76
C ARG A 458 -16.91 8.98 2.25
N TRP A 459 -17.02 9.56 1.06
CA TRP A 459 -18.27 9.76 0.34
C TRP A 459 -18.12 9.27 -1.09
N VAL A 460 -18.93 8.30 -1.47
CA VAL A 460 -18.93 7.70 -2.80
C VAL A 460 -20.24 8.03 -3.50
N TRP A 461 -20.17 8.51 -4.73
CA TRP A 461 -21.30 8.77 -5.62
C TRP A 461 -21.23 7.82 -6.81
N ASP A 462 -22.04 6.78 -6.73
CA ASP A 462 -22.27 5.78 -7.76
C ASP A 462 -23.67 6.00 -8.34
N LYS A 463 -23.86 7.04 -9.15
CA LYS A 463 -25.20 7.49 -9.58
C LYS A 463 -25.98 6.39 -10.31
N ASN A 464 -25.25 5.55 -11.05
CA ASN A 464 -25.82 4.45 -11.83
C ASN A 464 -26.00 3.18 -11.00
N ARG A 465 -25.63 3.20 -9.71
CA ARG A 465 -25.83 2.12 -8.74
C ARG A 465 -25.20 0.83 -9.22
N TYR A 466 -24.00 0.96 -9.78
CA TYR A 466 -23.22 -0.14 -10.29
C TYR A 466 -22.83 -1.15 -9.19
N GLY A 467 -22.79 -0.69 -7.94
CA GLY A 467 -22.62 -1.52 -6.75
C GLY A 467 -21.38 -1.16 -5.94
N PHE A 468 -20.78 0.01 -6.15
CA PHE A 468 -19.62 0.47 -5.38
C PHE A 468 -19.96 0.86 -3.93
N ASN A 469 -21.26 0.95 -3.61
CA ASN A 469 -21.77 1.20 -2.26
C ASN A 469 -22.54 -0.02 -1.75
N GLU A 470 -22.54 -0.21 -0.42
CA GLU A 470 -23.43 -1.18 0.24
C GLU A 470 -24.89 -0.97 -0.20
N ASP A 471 -25.61 -2.06 -0.44
CA ASP A 471 -26.99 -2.09 -0.92
C ASP A 471 -27.24 -1.35 -2.27
N ASN A 472 -26.19 -1.19 -3.09
CA ASN A 472 -26.23 -0.47 -4.36
C ASN A 472 -26.74 0.98 -4.19
N ALA A 473 -26.40 1.63 -3.08
CA ALA A 473 -26.79 3.01 -2.83
C ALA A 473 -26.16 3.95 -3.89
N GLY A 474 -26.96 4.88 -4.41
CA GLY A 474 -26.46 5.83 -5.42
C GLY A 474 -25.48 6.88 -4.86
N SER A 475 -25.48 7.04 -3.54
CA SER A 475 -24.58 7.91 -2.80
C SER A 475 -24.51 7.43 -1.37
N GLN A 476 -23.30 7.29 -0.82
CA GLN A 476 -23.11 6.81 0.55
C GLN A 476 -21.91 7.52 1.18
N ALA A 477 -22.12 8.02 2.40
CA ALA A 477 -21.04 8.49 3.25
C ALA A 477 -20.79 7.46 4.36
N ALA A 478 -19.51 7.16 4.60
CA ALA A 478 -19.08 6.16 5.56
C ALA A 478 -18.00 6.74 6.47
N LEU A 479 -18.07 6.41 7.76
CA LEU A 479 -16.96 6.59 8.69
C LEU A 479 -16.10 5.34 8.67
N GLY A 480 -14.79 5.52 8.72
CA GLY A 480 -13.84 4.44 8.84
C GLY A 480 -12.53 4.91 9.45
N GLY A 481 -11.64 3.96 9.70
CA GLY A 481 -10.28 4.24 10.12
C GLY A 481 -9.63 3.05 10.79
N ASP A 482 -8.34 3.17 11.02
CA ASP A 482 -7.56 2.17 11.71
C ASP A 482 -6.53 2.77 12.67
N VAL A 483 -5.95 1.84 13.43
CA VAL A 483 -4.75 2.05 14.22
C VAL A 483 -3.67 1.16 13.65
N VAL A 484 -2.54 1.77 13.28
CA VAL A 484 -1.35 1.08 12.78
C VAL A 484 -0.27 1.13 13.85
N PHE A 485 0.17 -0.05 14.28
CA PHE A 485 1.32 -0.24 15.15
C PHE A 485 2.49 -0.83 14.36
N THR A 486 3.60 -0.12 14.22
CA THR A 486 4.80 -0.59 13.52
C THR A 486 5.85 -1.11 14.50
N PHE A 487 6.66 -2.07 14.07
CA PHE A 487 7.73 -2.65 14.87
C PHE A 487 8.84 -3.26 14.04
#